data_AF-A0A7C5U2H5-F1
#
_entry.id   AF-A0A7C5U2H5-F1
#
_cell.length_a   1.000
_cell.length_b   1.000
_cell.length_c   1.000
_cell.angle_alpha   90.00
_cell.angle_beta   90.00
_cell.angle_gamma   90.00
#
_symmetry.space_group_name_H-M   'P 1'
#
loop_
_entity.id
_entity.type
_entity.pdbx_description
1 polymer ?
#
loop_
_entity_poly.entity_id
_entity_poly.type
_entity_poly.pdbx_seq_one_letter_code
_entity_poly.pdbx_strand_id
1 'polypeptide(L)'
;MSEEVRTFIAVEIKNTDVLRKLIEIRDYLLTSNAELKPVEDENIHLTLRFIGEIPVSLVRVICTEISNLKVEKFQIHVKGIGAFPSPLRPRVVWAGVEEGADKLKELHSLIEEKLRRLGIPREREEFVP
;
A
#
# COMPACT_ATOMS: atom_id res chain seq x y z
N MET A 1 16.70 21.65 13.02
CA MET A 1 16.34 20.71 11.93
C MET A 1 14.89 20.32 12.16
N SER A 2 14.02 20.40 11.16
CA SER A 2 12.65 19.90 11.27
C SER A 2 12.69 18.38 11.43
N GLU A 3 11.90 17.84 12.34
CA GLU A 3 11.74 16.40 12.51
C GLU A 3 11.27 15.76 11.20
N GLU A 4 11.95 14.71 10.76
CA GLU A 4 11.64 13.95 9.54
C GLU A 4 11.11 12.58 9.90
N VAL A 5 10.17 12.09 9.09
CA VAL A 5 9.55 10.79 9.27
C VAL A 5 9.43 10.06 7.95
N ARG A 6 9.69 8.75 7.96
CA ARG A 6 9.48 7.88 6.80
C ARG A 6 7.98 7.71 6.56
N THR A 7 7.51 8.15 5.41
CA THR A 7 6.07 8.32 5.13
C THR A 7 5.64 7.50 3.92
N PHE A 8 4.43 6.96 3.98
CA PHE A 8 3.70 6.35 2.87
C PHE A 8 2.20 6.63 3.01
N ILE A 9 1.44 6.41 1.94
CA ILE A 9 -0.02 6.51 1.90
C ILE A 9 -0.57 5.12 1.62
N ALA A 10 -1.59 4.70 2.36
CA ALA A 10 -2.19 3.38 2.23
C ALA A 10 -3.71 3.40 2.44
N VAL A 11 -4.36 2.33 1.96
CA VAL A 11 -5.73 1.96 2.34
C VAL A 11 -5.67 0.94 3.46
N GLU A 12 -6.32 1.26 4.57
CA GLU A 12 -6.46 0.37 5.73
C GLU A 12 -7.54 -0.69 5.50
N ILE A 13 -7.25 -1.94 5.87
CA ILE A 13 -8.20 -3.06 5.76
C ILE A 13 -9.08 -3.11 7.01
N LYS A 14 -10.21 -2.41 6.98
CA LYS A 14 -11.17 -2.38 8.10
C LYS A 14 -12.12 -3.59 8.14
N ASN A 15 -12.22 -4.33 7.04
CA ASN A 15 -13.05 -5.53 6.99
C ASN A 15 -12.32 -6.68 7.71
N THR A 16 -12.83 -7.06 8.89
CA THR A 16 -12.23 -8.07 9.75
C THR A 16 -12.23 -9.47 9.13
N ASP A 17 -13.19 -9.79 8.26
CA ASP A 17 -13.23 -11.09 7.58
C ASP A 17 -12.16 -11.18 6.48
N VAL A 18 -11.91 -10.08 5.77
CA VAL A 18 -10.81 -10.00 4.80
C VAL A 18 -9.48 -10.10 5.51
N LEU A 19 -9.30 -9.34 6.61
CA LEU A 19 -8.07 -9.36 7.40
C LEU A 19 -7.78 -10.76 7.96
N ARG A 20 -8.80 -11.44 8.52
CA ARG A 20 -8.67 -12.81 9.03
C ARG A 20 -8.19 -13.78 7.95
N LYS A 21 -8.78 -13.73 6.74
CA LYS A 21 -8.36 -14.59 5.63
C LYS A 21 -6.92 -14.31 5.19
N LEU A 22 -6.49 -13.05 5.19
CA LEU A 22 -5.10 -12.69 4.88
C LEU A 22 -4.13 -13.22 5.94
N ILE A 23 -4.50 -13.14 7.21
CA ILE A 23 -3.74 -13.70 8.33
C ILE A 23 -3.62 -15.23 8.19
N GLU A 24 -4.72 -15.93 7.91
CA GLU A 24 -4.72 -17.38 7.68
C GLU A 24 -3.77 -17.78 6.54
N ILE A 25 -3.75 -17.03 5.43
CA ILE A 25 -2.83 -17.27 4.32
C ILE A 25 -1.38 -16.98 4.72
N ARG A 26 -1.11 -15.87 5.41
CA ARG A 26 0.23 -15.53 5.92
C ARG A 26 0.74 -16.66 6.82
N ASP A 27 -0.06 -17.09 7.78
CA ASP A 27 0.33 -18.11 8.76
C ASP A 27 0.54 -19.46 8.08
N TYR A 28 -0.26 -19.79 7.07
CA TYR A 28 -0.01 -20.96 6.22
C TYR A 28 1.36 -20.88 5.53
N LEU A 29 1.78 -19.73 5.00
CA LEU A 29 3.10 -19.57 4.40
C LEU A 29 4.24 -19.74 5.42
N LEU A 30 4.03 -19.34 6.67
CA LEU A 30 5.00 -19.54 7.76
C LEU A 30 5.21 -21.02 8.12
N THR A 31 4.29 -21.91 7.75
CA THR A 31 4.49 -23.37 7.93
C THR A 31 5.48 -23.98 6.94
N SER A 32 5.91 -23.22 5.93
CA SER A 32 6.94 -23.65 5.00
C SER A 32 8.33 -23.66 5.65
N ASN A 33 9.31 -24.33 5.02
CA ASN A 33 10.71 -24.29 5.44
C ASN A 33 11.45 -22.99 5.03
N ALA A 34 10.73 -21.97 4.55
CA ALA A 34 11.32 -20.71 4.15
C ALA A 34 11.57 -19.80 5.36
N GLU A 35 12.68 -19.07 5.35
CA GLU A 35 12.97 -18.04 6.35
C GLU A 35 12.13 -16.79 6.05
N LEU A 36 10.94 -16.71 6.65
CA LEU A 36 9.97 -15.64 6.45
C LEU A 36 9.84 -14.80 7.72
N LYS A 37 9.88 -13.47 7.57
CA LYS A 37 9.50 -12.53 8.63
C LYS A 37 8.02 -12.15 8.43
N PRO A 38 7.11 -12.48 9.36
CA PRO A 38 5.72 -12.07 9.24
C PRO A 38 5.57 -10.56 9.41
N VAL A 39 4.57 -10.00 8.74
CA VAL A 39 4.03 -8.67 9.05
C VAL A 39 3.07 -8.80 10.23
N GLU A 40 3.11 -7.87 11.18
CA GLU A 40 2.14 -7.80 12.27
C GLU A 40 0.72 -7.60 11.72
N ASP A 41 -0.29 -8.12 12.41
CA ASP A 41 -1.69 -8.12 11.95
C ASP A 41 -2.19 -6.69 11.64
N GLU A 42 -1.89 -5.74 12.53
CA GLU A 42 -2.26 -4.33 12.41
C GLU A 42 -1.54 -3.59 11.28
N ASN A 43 -0.44 -4.17 10.78
CA ASN A 43 0.37 -3.58 9.72
C ASN A 43 -0.04 -4.09 8.33
N ILE A 44 -1.08 -4.91 8.19
CA ILE A 44 -1.57 -5.36 6.89
C ILE A 44 -2.38 -4.22 6.23
N HIS A 45 -1.89 -3.72 5.10
CA HIS A 45 -2.51 -2.62 4.36
C HIS A 45 -2.21 -2.72 2.85
N LEU A 46 -2.96 -1.94 2.06
CA LEU A 46 -2.67 -1.74 0.64
C LEU A 46 -1.96 -0.39 0.47
N THR A 47 -0.66 -0.42 0.19
CA THR A 47 0.11 0.82 -0.03
C THR A 47 -0.24 1.44 -1.37
N LEU A 48 -0.62 2.72 -1.37
CA LEU A 48 -0.85 3.50 -2.57
C LEU A 48 0.42 4.23 -3.03
N ARG A 49 1.27 4.67 -2.10
CA ARG A 49 2.47 5.45 -2.44
C ARG A 49 3.53 5.50 -1.33
N PHE A 50 4.79 5.20 -1.64
CA PHE A 50 5.93 5.41 -0.73
C PHE A 50 6.61 6.77 -0.92
N ILE A 51 6.55 7.66 0.07
CA ILE A 51 7.09 9.02 -0.07
C ILE A 51 8.57 9.09 0.38
N GLY A 52 8.97 8.26 1.34
CA GLY A 52 10.31 8.30 1.94
C GLY A 52 10.37 9.24 3.15
N GLU A 53 11.57 9.72 3.49
CA GLU A 53 11.78 10.62 4.63
C GLU A 53 11.41 12.06 4.23
N ILE A 54 10.46 12.64 4.95
CA ILE A 54 10.01 14.02 4.74
C ILE A 54 9.77 14.74 6.07
N PRO A 55 9.88 16.08 6.10
CA PRO A 55 9.53 16.86 7.29
C PRO A 55 8.08 16.65 7.73
N VAL A 56 7.84 16.57 9.04
CA VAL A 56 6.48 16.44 9.62
C VAL A 56 5.54 17.57 9.16
N SER A 57 6.07 18.77 8.89
CA SER A 57 5.30 19.89 8.33
C SER A 57 4.75 19.56 6.93
N LEU A 58 5.52 18.88 6.08
CA LEU A 58 5.09 18.46 4.75
C LEU A 58 4.04 17.35 4.83
N VAL A 59 4.16 16.42 5.80
CA VAL A 59 3.14 15.39 6.05
C VAL A 59 1.76 16.03 6.29
N ARG A 60 1.68 17.08 7.11
CA ARG A 60 0.41 17.78 7.40
C ARG A 60 -0.20 18.40 6.14
N VAL A 61 0.63 18.95 5.24
CA VAL A 61 0.18 19.50 3.96
C VAL A 61 -0.35 18.38 3.05
N ILE A 62 0.37 17.25 2.96
CA ILE A 62 -0.06 16.07 2.20
C ILE A 62 -1.40 15.55 2.70
N CYS A 63 -1.58 15.39 4.02
CA CYS A 63 -2.85 14.97 4.61
C CYS A 63 -4.00 15.90 4.22
N THR A 64 -3.77 17.22 4.20
CA THR A 64 -4.77 18.21 3.81
C THR A 64 -5.14 18.08 2.33
N GLU A 65 -4.15 17.95 1.44
CA GLU A 65 -4.40 17.79 0.00
C GLU A 65 -5.13 16.50 -0.36
N ILE A 66 -4.78 15.39 0.31
CA ILE A 66 -5.40 14.08 0.10
C ILE A 66 -6.83 14.06 0.65
N SER A 67 -7.09 14.69 1.79
CA SER A 67 -8.43 14.76 2.39
C SER A 67 -9.45 15.49 1.49
N ASN A 68 -8.97 16.34 0.59
CA ASN A 68 -9.78 17.08 -0.37
C ASN A 68 -10.03 16.32 -1.68
N LEU A 69 -9.47 15.12 -1.85
CA LEU A 69 -9.73 14.30 -3.03
C LEU A 69 -11.19 13.82 -3.02
N LYS A 70 -11.87 14.04 -4.14
CA LYS A 70 -13.21 13.49 -4.37
C LYS A 70 -13.06 12.16 -5.08
N VAL A 71 -13.36 11.09 -4.37
CA VAL A 71 -13.26 9.72 -4.86
C VAL A 71 -14.57 9.02 -4.53
N GLU A 72 -15.19 8.39 -5.53
CA GLU A 72 -16.37 7.57 -5.30
C GLU A 72 -15.96 6.27 -4.58
N LYS A 73 -16.82 5.78 -3.69
CA LYS A 73 -16.58 4.49 -3.04
C LYS A 73 -16.70 3.38 -4.07
N PHE A 74 -15.76 2.44 -4.05
CA PHE A 74 -15.76 1.27 -4.93
C PHE A 74 -15.46 0.00 -4.13
N GLN A 75 -15.75 -1.14 -4.74
CA GLN A 75 -15.47 -2.46 -4.16
C GLN A 75 -14.10 -2.95 -4.62
N ILE A 76 -13.43 -3.69 -3.74
CA ILE A 76 -12.13 -4.32 -3.98
C ILE A 76 -12.31 -5.82 -3.70
N HIS A 77 -11.88 -6.65 -4.65
CA HIS A 77 -11.80 -8.10 -4.45
C HIS A 77 -10.33 -8.54 -4.38
N VAL A 78 -9.90 -8.90 -3.17
CA VAL A 78 -8.55 -9.41 -2.92
C VAL A 78 -8.48 -10.86 -3.40
N LYS A 79 -7.59 -11.15 -4.34
CA LYS A 79 -7.41 -12.47 -4.94
C LYS A 79 -6.02 -12.64 -5.52
N GLY A 80 -5.52 -13.87 -5.40
CA GLY A 80 -4.21 -14.25 -5.91
C GLY A 80 -3.09 -13.85 -4.96
N ILE A 81 -1.96 -14.53 -5.11
CA ILE A 81 -0.73 -14.28 -4.36
C ILE A 81 0.38 -14.03 -5.38
N GLY A 82 1.16 -12.99 -5.14
CA GLY A 82 2.33 -12.64 -5.93
C GLY A 82 3.56 -12.45 -5.05
N ALA A 83 4.69 -12.16 -5.69
CA ALA A 83 5.90 -11.85 -4.97
C ALA A 83 6.80 -10.87 -5.73
N PHE A 84 7.49 -10.01 -4.98
CA PHE A 84 8.52 -9.11 -5.49
C PHE A 84 9.93 -9.56 -5.10
N PRO A 85 10.95 -9.36 -5.95
CA PRO A 85 10.82 -8.95 -7.35
C PRO A 85 10.27 -10.07 -8.24
N SER A 86 10.34 -11.34 -7.82
CA SER A 86 9.73 -12.46 -8.54
C SER A 86 9.45 -13.66 -7.61
N PRO A 87 8.55 -14.58 -7.99
CA PRO A 87 8.27 -15.81 -7.22
C PRO A 87 9.48 -16.74 -7.07
N LEU A 88 10.45 -16.67 -7.99
CA LEU A 88 11.67 -17.50 -7.93
C LEU A 88 12.68 -16.99 -6.88
N ARG A 89 12.60 -15.70 -6.52
CA ARG A 89 13.48 -15.09 -5.52
C ARG A 89 12.70 -14.04 -4.71
N PRO A 90 11.69 -14.44 -3.93
CA PRO A 90 10.79 -13.52 -3.27
C PRO A 90 11.51 -12.81 -2.11
N ARG A 91 11.35 -11.50 -2.05
CA ARG A 91 11.66 -10.64 -0.88
C ARG A 91 10.39 -10.21 -0.14
N VAL A 92 9.28 -10.10 -0.87
CA VAL A 92 7.96 -9.77 -0.35
C VAL A 92 6.96 -10.70 -1.02
N VAL A 93 6.09 -11.32 -0.24
CA VAL A 93 4.89 -12.04 -0.73
C VAL A 93 3.69 -11.15 -0.44
N TRP A 94 2.79 -11.00 -1.42
CA TRP A 94 1.66 -10.08 -1.33
C TRP A 94 0.39 -10.72 -1.88
N ALA A 95 -0.77 -10.23 -1.43
CA ALA A 95 -2.08 -10.59 -1.97
C ALA A 95 -2.52 -9.51 -2.96
N GLY A 96 -2.95 -9.93 -4.15
CA GLY A 96 -3.32 -9.02 -5.23
C GLY A 96 -4.77 -8.57 -5.18
N VAL A 97 -5.09 -7.56 -5.99
CA VAL A 97 -6.48 -7.14 -6.25
C VAL A 97 -6.88 -7.53 -7.69
N GLU A 98 -7.97 -8.27 -7.84
CA GLU A 98 -8.54 -8.59 -9.15
C GLU A 98 -9.61 -7.56 -9.55
N GLU A 99 -10.69 -7.46 -8.77
CA GLU A 99 -11.73 -6.45 -8.98
C GLU A 99 -11.41 -5.17 -8.21
N GLY A 100 -11.57 -4.01 -8.85
CA GLY A 100 -11.25 -2.71 -8.25
C GLY A 100 -9.80 -2.25 -8.48
N ALA A 101 -8.97 -3.06 -9.15
CA ALA A 101 -7.58 -2.70 -9.48
C ALA A 101 -7.48 -1.42 -10.31
N ASP A 102 -8.33 -1.25 -11.32
CA ASP A 102 -8.35 -0.02 -12.14
C ASP A 102 -8.74 1.21 -11.32
N LYS A 103 -9.69 1.07 -10.39
CA LYS A 103 -10.07 2.16 -9.47
C LYS A 103 -8.97 2.51 -8.49
N LEU A 104 -8.18 1.53 -8.04
CA LEU A 104 -6.96 1.79 -7.26
C LEU A 104 -5.89 2.49 -8.09
N LYS A 105 -5.71 2.13 -9.37
CA LYS A 105 -4.78 2.81 -10.28
C LYS A 105 -5.21 4.24 -10.59
N GLU A 106 -6.51 4.49 -10.76
CA GLU A 106 -7.09 5.84 -10.86
C GLU A 106 -6.79 6.65 -9.58
N LEU A 107 -7.07 6.08 -8.40
CA LEU A 107 -6.79 6.71 -7.10
C LEU A 107 -5.29 7.03 -6.91
N HIS A 108 -4.42 6.06 -7.23
CA HIS A 108 -2.97 6.24 -7.21
C HIS A 108 -2.56 7.40 -8.12
N SER A 109 -3.11 7.48 -9.34
CA SER A 109 -2.82 8.56 -10.28
C SER A 109 -3.24 9.94 -9.75
N LEU A 110 -4.40 10.04 -9.11
CA LEU A 110 -4.87 11.28 -8.46
C LEU A 110 -3.93 11.71 -7.31
N ILE A 111 -3.48 10.75 -6.50
CA ILE A 111 -2.51 11.00 -5.43
C ILE A 111 -1.18 11.49 -6.03
N GLU A 112 -0.67 10.84 -7.08
CA GLU A 112 0.56 11.24 -7.76
C GLU A 112 0.50 12.68 -8.29
N GLU A 113 -0.64 13.08 -8.85
CA GLU A 113 -0.82 14.46 -9.32
C GLU A 113 -0.75 15.48 -8.19
N LYS A 114 -1.33 15.18 -7.03
CA LYS A 114 -1.27 16.03 -5.84
C LYS A 114 0.15 16.13 -5.30
N LEU A 115 0.82 14.99 -5.12
CA LEU A 115 2.18 14.94 -4.61
C LEU A 115 3.17 15.69 -5.52
N ARG A 116 3.02 15.55 -6.85
CA ARG A 116 3.84 16.29 -7.81
C ARG A 116 3.70 17.81 -7.67
N ARG A 117 2.50 18.33 -7.39
CA ARG A 117 2.27 19.78 -7.16
C ARG A 117 2.95 20.26 -5.87
N LEU A 118 3.19 19.37 -4.92
CA LEU A 118 3.94 19.63 -3.68
C LEU A 118 5.45 19.42 -3.85
N GLY A 119 5.94 19.15 -5.07
CA GLY A 119 7.35 18.94 -5.36
C GLY A 119 7.87 17.54 -5.04
N ILE A 120 6.99 16.59 -4.70
CA ILE A 120 7.37 15.20 -4.45
C ILE A 120 7.49 14.48 -5.81
N PRO A 121 8.65 13.87 -6.13
CA PRO A 121 8.85 13.19 -7.40
C PRO A 121 7.99 11.93 -7.51
N ARG A 122 7.71 11.53 -8.74
CA ARG A 122 6.99 10.28 -9.03
C ARG A 122 7.82 9.06 -8.63
N GLU A 123 7.12 7.99 -8.28
CA GLU A 123 7.74 6.67 -8.17
C GLU A 123 8.25 6.21 -9.53
N ARG A 124 9.35 5.44 -9.55
CA ARG A 124 9.88 4.86 -10.79
C ARG A 124 9.23 3.52 -11.13
N GLU A 125 8.71 2.84 -10.12
CA GLU A 125 8.10 1.52 -10.26
C GLU A 125 6.62 1.66 -10.60
N GLU A 126 6.11 0.70 -11.38
CA GLU A 126 4.68 0.63 -11.68
C GLU A 126 3.89 0.26 -10.41
N PHE A 127 2.74 0.89 -10.23
CA PHE A 127 1.84 0.55 -9.14
C PHE A 127 1.13 -0.79 -9.40
N VAL A 128 1.34 -1.74 -8.49
CA VAL A 128 0.71 -3.06 -8.50
C VAL A 128 -0.20 -3.19 -7.26
N PRO A 129 -1.53 -3.12 -7.44
CA PRO A 129 -2.50 -3.20 -6.34
C PRO A 129 -2.76 -4.61 -5.82
#